data_AF-A0A958R0C2-F1
#
_entry.id   AF-A0A958R0C2-F1
#
_cell.length_a   1.000
_cell.length_b   1.000
_cell.length_c   1.000
_cell.angle_alpha   90.00
_cell.angle_beta   90.00
_cell.angle_gamma   90.00
#
_symmetry.space_group_name_H-M   'P 1'
#
loop_
_entity.id
_entity.type
_entity.pdbx_description
1 polymer ?
#
loop_
_entity_poly.entity_id
_entity_poly.type
_entity_poly.pdbx_seq_one_letter_code
_entity_poly.pdbx_strand_id
1 'polypeptide(L)'
;MDIILNWLHSGLSAIGPFLILLGLLIFVHELGHFLVAKWCGVKVEVFSLGFGKKILKYRRGETTYCISMIPLGGYVKMYGDDPTAEIPPEEKARAFLYKPVAQRIAIVLAGPLMNFFFAIPLFMAVGLNGEQVPGPIAGDIE
;
A
#
# COMPACT_ATOMS: atom_id res chain seq x y z
N MET A 1 -35.13 -17.85 -0.81
CA MET A 1 -34.63 -16.55 -0.31
C MET A 1 -33.33 -16.75 0.47
N ASP A 2 -33.30 -17.71 1.40
CA ASP A 2 -32.17 -17.93 2.33
C ASP A 2 -30.88 -18.41 1.65
N ILE A 3 -30.99 -19.21 0.58
CA ILE A 3 -29.82 -19.63 -0.22
C ILE A 3 -29.08 -18.40 -0.77
N ILE A 4 -29.81 -17.46 -1.39
CA ILE A 4 -29.22 -16.25 -1.99
C ILE A 4 -28.61 -15.36 -0.89
N LEU A 5 -29.28 -15.23 0.25
CA LEU A 5 -28.78 -14.45 1.39
C LEU A 5 -27.52 -15.06 1.99
N ASN A 6 -27.44 -16.40 2.11
CA ASN A 6 -26.26 -17.10 2.61
C ASN A 6 -25.05 -16.98 1.66
N TRP A 7 -25.29 -17.06 0.35
CA TRP A 7 -24.26 -16.81 -0.65
C TRP A 7 -23.73 -15.37 -0.59
N LEU A 8 -24.61 -14.39 -0.44
CA LEU A 8 -24.22 -12.98 -0.29
C LEU A 8 -23.43 -12.75 1.00
N HIS A 9 -23.87 -13.32 2.13
CA HIS A 9 -23.17 -13.19 3.41
C HIS A 9 -21.76 -13.83 3.36
N SER A 10 -21.65 -15.03 2.77
CA SER A 10 -20.38 -15.73 2.60
C SER A 10 -19.42 -14.98 1.68
N GLY A 11 -19.94 -14.42 0.57
CA GLY A 11 -19.14 -13.58 -0.32
C GLY A 11 -18.66 -12.30 0.35
N LEU A 12 -19.54 -11.61 1.08
CA LEU A 12 -19.20 -10.33 1.72
C LEU A 12 -18.21 -10.50 2.88
N SER A 13 -18.36 -11.57 3.66
CA SER A 13 -17.44 -11.91 4.76
C SER A 13 -16.03 -12.28 4.27
N ALA A 14 -15.89 -12.79 3.04
CA ALA A 14 -14.58 -13.02 2.43
C ALA A 14 -14.00 -11.74 1.78
N ILE A 15 -14.80 -11.06 0.96
CA ILE A 15 -14.33 -9.94 0.12
C ILE A 15 -14.06 -8.68 0.95
N GLY A 16 -14.89 -8.38 1.95
CA GLY A 16 -14.77 -7.17 2.77
C GLY A 16 -13.42 -7.09 3.49
N PRO A 17 -13.08 -8.07 4.36
CA PRO A 17 -11.79 -8.11 5.04
C PRO A 17 -10.60 -8.14 4.08
N PHE A 18 -10.72 -8.87 2.97
CA PHE A 18 -9.68 -8.90 1.94
C PHE A 18 -9.38 -7.51 1.37
N LEU A 19 -10.41 -6.75 0.97
CA LEU A 19 -10.23 -5.39 0.44
C LEU A 19 -9.65 -4.43 1.48
N ILE A 20 -10.06 -4.55 2.75
CA ILE A 20 -9.54 -3.74 3.85
C ILE A 20 -8.05 -4.04 4.08
N LEU A 21 -7.69 -5.32 4.21
CA LEU A 21 -6.31 -5.74 4.45
C LEU A 21 -5.41 -5.38 3.26
N LEU A 22 -5.86 -5.65 2.04
CA LEU A 22 -5.14 -5.30 0.82
C LEU A 22 -4.95 -3.78 0.72
N GLY A 23 -5.99 -3.00 0.96
CA GLY A 23 -5.91 -1.53 0.96
C GLY A 23 -4.93 -0.99 1.99
N LEU A 24 -4.92 -1.56 3.20
CA LEU A 24 -3.97 -1.19 4.24
C LEU A 24 -2.53 -1.56 3.87
N LEU A 25 -2.32 -2.76 3.32
CA LEU A 25 -1.01 -3.25 2.89
C LEU A 25 -0.43 -2.43 1.74
N ILE A 26 -1.27 -2.01 0.79
CA ILE A 26 -0.87 -1.08 -0.27
C ILE A 26 -0.56 0.31 0.31
N PHE A 27 -1.40 0.82 1.21
CA PHE A 27 -1.16 2.13 1.84
C PHE A 27 0.21 2.19 2.52
N VAL A 28 0.54 1.17 3.32
CA VAL A 28 1.83 1.08 4.01
C VAL A 28 3.00 0.93 3.02
N HIS A 29 2.81 0.17 1.94
CA HIS A 29 3.79 0.03 0.86
C HIS A 29 4.13 1.38 0.21
N GLU A 30 3.11 2.08 -0.27
CA GLU A 30 3.28 3.39 -0.92
C GLU A 30 3.84 4.42 0.07
N LEU A 31 3.43 4.34 1.34
CA LEU A 31 3.97 5.20 2.39
C LEU A 31 5.48 4.99 2.56
N GLY A 32 5.99 3.76 2.43
CA GLY A 32 7.43 3.49 2.45
C GLY A 32 8.19 4.22 1.35
N HIS A 33 7.76 4.06 0.10
CA HIS A 33 8.32 4.79 -1.04
C HIS A 33 8.28 6.31 -0.81
N PHE A 34 7.14 6.81 -0.35
CA PHE A 34 6.92 8.23 -0.09
C PHE A 34 7.88 8.79 0.96
N LEU A 35 7.95 8.15 2.13
CA LEU A 35 8.76 8.62 3.25
C LEU A 35 10.24 8.65 2.88
N VAL A 36 10.75 7.57 2.27
CA VAL A 36 12.16 7.49 1.88
C VAL A 36 12.47 8.45 0.73
N ALA A 37 11.57 8.63 -0.24
CA ALA A 37 11.74 9.64 -1.29
C ALA A 37 11.86 11.05 -0.71
N LYS A 38 10.96 11.43 0.21
CA LYS A 38 11.02 12.73 0.89
C LYS A 38 12.29 12.88 1.71
N TRP A 39 12.75 11.82 2.38
CA TRP A 39 13.99 11.84 3.16
C TRP A 39 15.24 12.00 2.29
N CYS A 40 15.29 11.35 1.12
CA CYS A 40 16.35 11.55 0.12
C CYS A 40 16.26 12.90 -0.61
N GLY A 41 15.30 13.77 -0.25
CA GLY A 41 15.09 15.08 -0.88
C GLY A 41 14.56 14.99 -2.31
N VAL A 42 13.86 13.91 -2.66
CA VAL A 42 13.12 13.79 -3.91
C VAL A 42 11.78 14.51 -3.76
N LYS A 43 11.42 15.32 -4.74
CA LYS A 43 10.10 15.96 -4.81
C LYS A 43 9.06 14.91 -5.20
N VAL A 44 7.99 14.81 -4.42
CA VAL A 44 6.86 13.92 -4.73
C VAL A 44 5.68 14.77 -5.16
N GLU A 45 5.21 14.55 -6.39
CA GLU A 45 4.10 15.30 -6.99
C GLU A 45 2.75 14.77 -6.53
N VAL A 46 2.61 13.44 -6.49
CA VAL A 46 1.34 12.76 -6.19
C VAL A 46 1.59 11.58 -5.28
N PHE A 47 0.79 11.47 -4.23
CA PHE A 47 0.62 10.25 -3.45
C PHE A 47 -0.83 9.81 -3.64
N SER A 48 -1.06 8.66 -4.27
CA SER A 48 -2.41 8.19 -4.59
C SER A 48 -2.68 6.83 -3.97
N LEU A 49 -3.81 6.73 -3.27
CA LEU A 49 -4.41 5.46 -2.91
C LEU A 49 -5.46 5.11 -3.95
N GLY A 50 -5.28 3.96 -4.57
CA GLY A 50 -6.05 3.50 -5.71
C GLY A 50 -5.59 4.06 -7.06
N PHE A 51 -6.23 3.55 -8.10
CA PHE A 51 -6.02 3.91 -9.50
C PHE A 51 -7.25 4.54 -10.15
N GLY A 52 -7.05 5.10 -11.34
CA GLY A 52 -8.12 5.61 -12.21
C GLY A 52 -8.59 7.01 -11.82
N LYS A 53 -9.91 7.24 -11.90
CA LYS A 53 -10.51 8.54 -11.62
C LYS A 53 -10.31 8.89 -10.14
N LYS A 54 -9.66 10.02 -9.88
CA LYS A 54 -9.44 10.56 -8.54
C LYS A 54 -10.78 11.07 -7.98
N ILE A 55 -11.25 10.48 -6.88
CA ILE A 55 -12.48 10.87 -6.19
C ILE A 55 -12.20 12.06 -5.29
N LEU A 56 -11.15 11.97 -4.46
CA LEU A 56 -10.72 13.02 -3.56
C LEU A 56 -9.29 13.43 -3.90
N LYS A 57 -9.03 14.72 -3.83
CA LYS A 57 -7.70 15.31 -3.99
C LYS A 57 -7.50 16.38 -2.94
N TYR A 58 -6.36 16.34 -2.28
CA TYR A 58 -5.95 17.35 -1.33
C TYR A 58 -4.48 17.66 -1.55
N ARG A 59 -4.15 18.93 -1.80
CA ARG A 59 -2.76 19.35 -2.00
C ARG A 59 -2.23 19.96 -0.70
N ARG A 60 -1.09 19.44 -0.23
CA ARG A 60 -0.36 20.00 0.91
C ARG A 60 1.10 20.21 0.51
N GLY A 61 1.50 21.48 0.43
CA GLY A 61 2.79 21.88 -0.12
C GLY A 61 2.90 21.47 -1.59
N GLU A 62 3.91 20.67 -1.90
CA GLU A 62 4.21 20.22 -3.25
C GLU A 62 3.56 18.87 -3.61
N THR A 63 3.02 18.15 -2.62
CA THR A 63 2.45 16.82 -2.82
C THR A 63 0.93 16.89 -2.86
N THR A 64 0.35 16.25 -3.89
CA THR A 64 -1.10 16.06 -4.02
C THR A 64 -1.48 14.66 -3.56
N TYR A 65 -2.20 14.59 -2.45
CA TYR A 65 -2.75 13.35 -1.89
C TYR A 65 -4.07 13.04 -2.59
N CYS A 66 -4.22 11.83 -3.09
CA CYS A 66 -5.40 11.40 -3.86
C CYS A 66 -5.98 10.11 -3.29
N ILE A 67 -7.31 10.03 -3.33
CA ILE A 67 -8.04 8.76 -3.21
C ILE A 67 -8.76 8.54 -4.52
N SER A 68 -8.52 7.41 -5.17
CA SER A 68 -9.01 7.07 -6.50
C SER A 68 -10.05 5.97 -6.46
N MET A 69 -10.80 5.83 -7.55
CA MET A 69 -11.99 4.99 -7.61
C MET A 69 -11.72 3.50 -7.44
N ILE A 70 -10.58 3.01 -7.94
CA ILE A 70 -10.23 1.60 -7.88
C ILE A 70 -9.28 1.40 -6.69
N PRO A 71 -9.68 0.74 -5.59
CA PRO A 71 -8.85 0.60 -4.39
C PRO A 71 -7.75 -0.47 -4.52
N LEU A 72 -7.65 -1.16 -5.65
CA LEU A 72 -6.72 -2.27 -5.92
C LEU A 72 -5.31 -1.80 -6.29
N GLY A 73 -4.77 -0.82 -5.56
CA GLY A 73 -3.39 -0.38 -5.69
C GLY A 73 -3.17 1.06 -5.26
N GLY A 74 -2.08 1.66 -5.71
CA GLY A 74 -1.66 3.00 -5.34
C GLY A 74 -0.41 3.37 -6.12
N TYR A 75 0.02 4.62 -6.02
CA TYR A 75 1.30 5.04 -6.58
C TYR A 75 1.83 6.31 -5.92
N VAL A 76 3.17 6.40 -5.87
CA VAL A 76 3.92 7.61 -5.54
C VAL A 76 4.57 8.17 -6.79
N LYS A 77 4.00 9.24 -7.34
CA LYS A 77 4.60 9.92 -8.50
C LYS A 77 5.74 10.83 -8.05
N MET A 78 6.96 10.43 -8.33
CA MET A 78 8.16 11.19 -8.01
C MET A 78 8.52 12.13 -9.17
N TYR A 79 9.01 13.32 -8.84
CA TYR A 79 9.48 14.27 -9.83
C TYR A 79 10.70 13.68 -10.55
N GLY A 80 10.71 13.75 -11.88
CA GLY A 80 11.80 13.19 -12.69
C GLY A 80 11.94 11.68 -12.61
N ASP A 81 10.82 10.97 -12.41
CA ASP A 81 10.66 9.53 -12.66
C ASP A 81 10.55 9.22 -14.16
N ASP A 82 9.96 10.13 -14.94
CA ASP A 82 9.87 10.00 -16.39
C ASP A 82 11.25 10.27 -17.05
N PRO A 83 11.87 9.28 -17.73
CA PRO A 83 13.16 9.46 -18.39
C PRO A 83 13.09 10.35 -19.64
N THR A 84 11.90 10.60 -20.17
CA THR A 84 11.68 11.43 -21.37
C THR A 84 11.44 12.91 -21.03
N ALA A 85 11.14 13.22 -19.77
CA ALA A 85 10.87 14.57 -19.34
C ALA A 85 12.16 15.42 -19.30
N GLU A 86 12.14 16.60 -19.93
CA GLU A 86 13.20 17.59 -19.76
C GLU A 86 13.12 18.21 -18.36
N ILE A 87 14.21 18.08 -17.60
CA ILE A 87 14.29 18.59 -16.22
C ILE A 87 15.24 19.79 -16.19
N PRO A 88 14.77 20.98 -15.76
CA PRO A 88 15.61 22.16 -15.59
C PRO A 88 16.80 21.87 -14.66
N PRO A 89 18.01 22.39 -14.95
CA PRO A 89 19.20 22.13 -14.15
C PRO A 89 19.03 22.35 -12.64
N GLU A 90 18.26 23.38 -12.27
CA GLU A 90 17.94 23.75 -10.88
C GLU A 90 17.07 22.73 -10.15
N GLU A 91 16.21 21.96 -10.85
CA GLU A 91 15.35 20.95 -10.24
C GLU A 91 15.95 19.53 -10.29
N LYS A 92 17.05 19.31 -11.04
CA LYS A 92 17.72 17.98 -11.14
C LYS A 92 18.11 17.43 -9.78
N ALA A 93 18.54 18.27 -8.85
CA ALA A 93 18.89 17.84 -7.49
C ALA A 93 17.72 17.18 -6.73
N ARG A 94 16.47 17.47 -7.14
CA ARG A 94 15.23 16.98 -6.52
C ARG A 94 14.53 15.90 -7.36
N ALA A 95 15.08 15.57 -8.53
CA ALA A 95 14.56 14.58 -9.45
C ALA A 95 15.04 13.17 -9.08
N PHE A 96 14.14 12.19 -9.13
CA PHE A 96 14.40 10.80 -8.74
C PHE A 96 15.53 10.18 -9.55
N LEU A 97 15.47 10.24 -10.89
CA LEU A 97 16.47 9.62 -11.76
C LEU A 97 17.87 10.24 -11.63
N TYR A 98 17.98 11.47 -11.12
CA TYR A 98 19.24 12.18 -10.90
C TYR A 98 19.85 11.92 -9.51
N LYS A 99 19.16 11.20 -8.62
CA LYS A 99 19.73 10.78 -7.33
C LYS A 99 20.78 9.68 -7.49
N PRO A 100 21.76 9.58 -6.57
CA PRO A 100 22.66 8.44 -6.50
C PRO A 100 21.92 7.11 -6.52
N VAL A 101 22.51 6.11 -7.18
CA VAL A 101 21.89 4.78 -7.37
C VAL A 101 21.45 4.17 -6.05
N ALA A 102 22.26 4.30 -5.00
CA ALA A 102 21.94 3.80 -3.67
C ALA A 102 20.66 4.42 -3.08
N GLN A 103 20.43 5.71 -3.30
CA GLN A 103 19.21 6.38 -2.84
C GLN A 103 17.99 5.90 -3.63
N ARG A 104 18.12 5.74 -4.95
CA ARG A 104 17.04 5.20 -5.80
C ARG A 104 16.67 3.78 -5.37
N ILE A 105 17.67 2.93 -5.13
CA ILE A 105 17.46 1.57 -4.61
C ILE A 105 16.79 1.62 -3.23
N ALA A 106 17.25 2.46 -2.31
CA ALA A 106 16.64 2.60 -0.99
C ALA A 106 15.16 3.01 -1.08
N ILE A 107 14.83 3.96 -1.95
CA ILE A 107 13.44 4.39 -2.20
C ILE A 107 12.59 3.24 -2.73
N VAL A 108 13.08 2.49 -3.72
CA VAL A 108 12.33 1.36 -4.32
C VAL A 108 12.19 0.19 -3.35
N LEU A 109 13.18 -0.07 -2.51
CA LEU A 109 13.08 -1.14 -1.50
C LEU A 109 12.24 -0.73 -0.28
N ALA A 110 12.04 0.57 -0.05
CA ALA A 110 11.31 1.07 1.11
C ALA A 110 9.88 0.53 1.19
N GLY A 111 9.17 0.42 0.06
CA GLY A 111 7.80 -0.11 0.05
C GLY A 111 7.71 -1.57 0.52
N PRO A 112 8.43 -2.51 -0.14
CA PRO A 112 8.48 -3.90 0.31
C PRO A 112 8.95 -4.07 1.75
N LEU A 113 10.00 -3.34 2.17
CA LEU A 113 10.53 -3.42 3.52
C LEU A 113 9.52 -2.91 4.56
N MET A 114 8.81 -1.82 4.27
CA MET A 114 7.75 -1.32 5.16
C MET A 114 6.63 -2.36 5.33
N ASN A 115 6.23 -3.06 4.28
CA ASN A 115 5.26 -4.14 4.40
C ASN A 115 5.78 -5.31 5.23
N PHE A 116 7.04 -5.70 5.04
CA PHE A 116 7.67 -6.74 5.84
C PHE A 116 7.67 -6.39 7.33
N PHE A 117 8.08 -5.15 7.68
CA PHE A 117 8.06 -4.68 9.06
C PHE A 117 6.65 -4.48 9.62
N PHE A 118 5.68 -4.10 8.78
CA PHE A 118 4.27 -3.97 9.17
C PHE A 118 3.60 -5.33 9.40
N ALA A 119 3.99 -6.36 8.66
CA ALA A 119 3.46 -7.71 8.83
C ALA A 119 3.76 -8.27 10.24
N ILE A 120 4.94 -8.01 10.80
CA ILE A 120 5.34 -8.53 12.11
C ILE A 120 4.35 -8.16 13.24
N PRO A 121 4.09 -6.87 13.54
CA PRO A 121 3.14 -6.49 14.58
C PRO A 121 1.70 -6.84 14.19
N LEU A 122 1.36 -6.84 12.91
CA LEU A 122 0.03 -7.23 12.44
C LEU A 122 -0.26 -8.70 12.76
N PHE A 123 0.64 -9.61 12.38
CA PHE A 123 0.51 -11.04 12.68
C PHE A 123 0.58 -11.31 14.17
N MET A 124 1.42 -10.58 14.92
CA MET A 124 1.44 -10.68 16.38
C MET A 124 0.09 -10.29 16.98
N ALA A 125 -0.50 -9.17 16.56
CA ALA A 125 -1.81 -8.74 17.05
C ALA A 125 -2.91 -9.75 16.71
N VAL A 126 -2.92 -10.28 15.48
CA VAL A 126 -3.88 -11.34 15.10
C VAL A 126 -3.68 -12.59 15.94
N GLY A 127 -2.44 -13.06 16.13
CA GLY A 127 -2.14 -14.25 16.92
C GLY A 127 -2.55 -14.13 18.40
N LEU A 128 -2.50 -12.93 18.98
CA LEU A 128 -2.98 -12.68 20.34
C LEU A 128 -4.49 -12.83 20.51
N ASN A 129 -5.28 -12.78 19.42
CA ASN A 129 -6.72 -13.01 19.49
C ASN A 129 -7.06 -14.51 19.61
N GLY A 130 -6.08 -15.40 19.38
CA GLY A 130 -6.27 -16.85 19.43
C GLY A 130 -7.08 -17.38 18.25
N GLU A 131 -6.89 -18.65 17.92
CA GLU A 131 -7.73 -19.35 16.94
C GLU A 131 -8.60 -20.39 17.64
N GLN A 132 -9.88 -20.44 17.28
CA GLN A 132 -10.74 -21.55 17.69
C GLN A 132 -10.36 -22.78 16.87
N VAL A 133 -9.42 -23.56 17.40
CA VAL A 133 -9.11 -24.88 16.86
C VAL A 133 -10.25 -25.84 17.20
N PRO A 134 -10.74 -26.65 16.23
CA PRO A 134 -11.67 -27.72 16.51
C PRO A 134 -11.10 -28.62 17.62
N GLY A 135 -11.90 -28.90 18.65
CA GLY A 135 -11.47 -29.78 19.74
C GLY A 135 -11.12 -31.17 19.19
N PRO A 136 -10.15 -31.88 19.80
CA PRO A 136 -9.80 -33.22 19.37
C PRO A 136 -11.03 -34.13 19.45
N ILE A 137 -11.40 -34.72 18.32
CA ILE A 137 -12.47 -35.73 18.26
C ILE A 137 -11.79 -37.07 18.56
N ALA A 138 -12.04 -37.64 19.74
CA ALA A 138 -11.68 -39.03 19.98
C ALA A 138 -12.58 -39.89 19.07
N GLY A 139 -11.97 -40.62 18.14
CA GLY A 139 -12.70 -41.61 17.35
C GLY A 139 -13.17 -42.73 18.28
N ASP A 140 -14.44 -43.10 18.17
CA ASP A 140 -14.95 -44.28 18.87
C ASP A 140 -14.18 -45.53 18.37
N ILE A 141 -13.76 -46.36 19.32
CA ILE A 141 -13.07 -47.62 19.04
C ILE A 141 -14.16 -48.66 18.78
N GLU A 142 -14.38 -49.02 17.51
CA GLU A 142 -15.13 -50.23 17.11
C GLU A 142 -14.22 -51.46 17.02
#